data_AF-A0A7W8IJ56-F1
#
_entry.id   AF-A0A7W8IJ56-F1
#
_cell.length_a   1.000
_cell.length_b   1.000
_cell.length_c   1.000
_cell.angle_alpha   90.00
_cell.angle_beta   90.00
_cell.angle_gamma   90.00
#
_symmetry.space_group_name_H-M   'P 1'
#
loop_
_entity.id
_entity.type
_entity.pdbx_description
1 polymer ?
#
loop_
_entity_poly.entity_id
_entity_poly.type
_entity_poly.pdbx_seq_one_letter_code
_entity_poly.pdbx_strand_id
1 'polypeptide(L)'
;MTTKKATAKKSGSKKATSRKTAVKKASAKKAIKKSSTRKYSPSASKNVETEMREMKKGTLKSGRSGKKVTNPKQAIAIGLSEARKAGKKVPPPPKKG
;
A
#
# COMPACT_ATOMS: atom_id res chain seq x y z
N MET A 1 -31.98 43.76 31.88
CA MET A 1 -32.09 44.22 30.48
C MET A 1 -31.41 43.19 29.57
N THR A 2 -31.90 41.94 29.39
CA THR A 2 -33.01 41.52 28.52
C THR A 2 -33.18 42.35 27.25
N THR A 3 -32.75 41.81 26.11
CA THR A 3 -33.55 41.58 24.88
C THR A 3 -32.64 41.00 23.79
N LYS A 4 -32.73 39.69 23.53
CA LYS A 4 -33.46 39.11 22.38
C LYS A 4 -33.06 39.69 21.02
N LYS A 5 -32.20 38.96 20.30
CA LYS A 5 -32.23 38.95 18.82
C LYS A 5 -33.11 37.77 18.41
N ALA A 6 -34.30 38.09 17.92
CA ALA A 6 -35.21 37.13 17.31
C ALA A 6 -35.65 37.66 15.95
N THR A 7 -36.14 36.72 15.14
CA THR A 7 -36.98 36.86 13.94
C THR A 7 -36.29 37.04 12.59
N ALA A 8 -36.12 35.93 11.89
CA ALA A 8 -36.84 35.73 10.63
C ALA A 8 -37.08 34.23 10.40
N LYS A 9 -38.35 33.89 10.17
CA LYS A 9 -38.96 32.56 10.10
C LYS A 9 -39.01 32.14 8.62
N LYS A 10 -38.76 30.85 8.36
CA LYS A 10 -39.59 29.92 7.56
C LYS A 10 -39.93 30.27 6.10
N SER A 11 -39.44 29.44 5.17
CA SER A 11 -40.28 28.76 4.15
C SER A 11 -39.38 27.86 3.29
N GLY A 12 -39.62 26.56 3.23
CA GLY A 12 -40.19 26.05 1.99
C GLY A 12 -39.50 24.75 1.61
N SER A 13 -40.27 23.69 1.73
CA SER A 13 -39.95 22.32 1.38
C SER A 13 -39.72 22.11 -0.12
N LYS A 14 -39.04 21.00 -0.45
CA LYS A 14 -39.19 20.13 -1.65
C LYS A 14 -38.25 20.33 -2.85
N LYS A 15 -37.64 19.19 -3.17
CA LYS A 15 -37.54 18.54 -4.50
C LYS A 15 -36.23 18.71 -5.26
N ALA A 16 -35.49 17.61 -5.23
CA ALA A 16 -34.68 17.01 -6.31
C ALA A 16 -34.54 17.81 -7.61
N THR A 17 -33.30 18.13 -7.98
CA THR A 17 -32.64 17.75 -9.24
C THR A 17 -31.33 18.54 -9.39
N SER A 18 -30.19 17.87 -9.30
CA SER A 18 -29.11 18.03 -10.30
C SER A 18 -28.03 16.99 -10.03
N ARG A 19 -27.88 16.13 -11.04
CA ARG A 19 -26.93 15.04 -11.11
C ARG A 19 -25.53 15.66 -11.12
N LYS A 20 -24.83 15.62 -10.00
CA LYS A 20 -23.38 15.86 -9.99
C LYS A 20 -22.73 14.59 -10.55
N THR A 21 -22.57 14.57 -11.86
CA THR A 21 -21.75 13.62 -12.63
C THR A 21 -20.28 13.78 -12.23
N ALA A 22 -19.94 13.35 -11.01
CA ALA A 22 -18.57 13.01 -10.67
C ALA A 22 -18.32 11.62 -11.28
N VAL A 23 -17.92 11.66 -12.55
CA VAL A 23 -17.34 10.55 -13.29
C VAL A 23 -16.55 9.65 -12.35
N LYS A 24 -17.07 8.44 -12.15
CA LYS A 24 -16.38 7.28 -11.60
C LYS A 24 -14.94 7.26 -12.11
N LYS A 25 -13.99 7.69 -11.30
CA LYS A 25 -12.58 7.32 -11.43
C LYS A 25 -12.43 5.86 -10.97
N ALA A 26 -13.06 4.96 -11.71
CA ALA A 26 -13.02 3.52 -11.51
C ALA A 26 -12.66 2.84 -12.84
N SER A 27 -11.67 3.40 -13.54
CA SER A 27 -10.96 2.77 -14.65
C SER A 27 -9.49 2.52 -14.25
N ALA A 28 -9.24 2.12 -13.02
CA ALA A 28 -7.91 1.66 -12.61
C ALA A 28 -7.84 0.14 -12.73
N LYS A 29 -7.64 -0.29 -13.98
CA LYS A 29 -7.05 -1.58 -14.39
C LYS A 29 -7.70 -2.84 -13.82
N LYS A 30 -8.61 -3.40 -14.61
CA LYS A 30 -8.72 -4.86 -14.76
C LYS A 30 -7.37 -5.38 -15.30
N ALA A 31 -6.38 -5.56 -14.41
CA ALA A 31 -5.12 -6.17 -14.76
C ALA A 31 -5.42 -7.65 -15.02
N ILE A 32 -5.47 -7.98 -16.31
CA ILE A 32 -5.42 -9.33 -16.86
C ILE A 32 -4.45 -10.14 -16.00
N LYS A 33 -4.97 -11.13 -15.24
CA LYS A 33 -4.15 -12.16 -14.60
C LYS A 33 -3.44 -12.92 -15.72
N LYS A 34 -2.29 -12.42 -16.18
CA LYS A 34 -1.35 -13.22 -16.96
C LYS A 34 -0.89 -14.31 -16.00
N SER A 35 -1.24 -15.57 -16.30
CA SER A 35 -0.74 -16.76 -15.61
C SER A 35 0.77 -16.85 -15.82
N SER A 36 1.51 -16.04 -15.08
CA SER A 36 2.96 -16.04 -15.15
C SER A 36 3.47 -17.22 -14.33
N THR A 37 4.18 -18.14 -14.99
CA THR A 37 4.91 -19.28 -14.40
C THR A 37 6.00 -18.85 -13.41
N ARG A 38 6.16 -17.55 -13.15
CA ARG A 38 7.15 -17.02 -12.21
C ARG A 38 6.87 -17.52 -10.78
N LYS A 39 7.95 -18.00 -10.16
CA LYS A 39 8.00 -18.43 -8.75
C LYS A 39 7.69 -17.25 -7.80
N TYR A 40 8.07 -16.04 -8.19
CA TYR A 40 7.85 -14.81 -7.42
C TYR A 40 6.92 -13.85 -8.17
N SER A 41 6.05 -13.15 -7.43
CA SER A 41 5.27 -12.05 -7.99
C SER A 41 6.16 -10.85 -8.35
N PRO A 42 5.79 -10.03 -9.38
CA PRO A 42 6.52 -8.80 -9.69
C PRO A 42 6.63 -7.85 -8.50
N SER A 43 5.61 -7.83 -7.63
CA SER A 43 5.60 -7.01 -6.42
C SER A 43 6.56 -7.51 -5.34
N ALA A 44 6.88 -8.80 -5.30
CA ALA A 44 7.92 -9.35 -4.41
C ALA A 44 9.31 -8.98 -4.91
N SER A 45 9.55 -9.09 -6.23
CA SER A 45 10.82 -8.68 -6.85
C SER A 45 11.11 -7.19 -6.62
N LYS A 46 10.10 -6.32 -6.74
CA LYS A 46 10.23 -4.89 -6.47
C LYS A 46 10.64 -4.57 -5.04
N ASN A 47 10.10 -5.30 -4.05
CA ASN A 47 10.52 -5.10 -2.66
C ASN A 47 11.99 -5.43 -2.48
N VAL A 48 12.43 -6.58 -2.98
CA VAL A 48 13.85 -6.97 -2.93
C VAL A 48 14.74 -5.93 -3.61
N GLU A 49 14.30 -5.39 -4.75
CA GLU A 49 15.03 -4.33 -5.45
C GLU A 49 15.16 -3.05 -4.60
N THR A 50 14.09 -2.61 -3.95
CA THR A 50 14.10 -1.45 -3.04
C THR A 50 15.06 -1.68 -1.89
N GLU A 51 14.94 -2.80 -1.18
CA GLU A 51 15.82 -3.16 -0.06
C GLU A 51 17.29 -3.20 -0.49
N MET A 52 17.57 -3.78 -1.67
CA MET A 52 18.92 -3.83 -2.22
C MET A 52 19.46 -2.43 -2.55
N ARG A 53 18.62 -1.51 -3.01
CA ARG A 53 19.02 -0.11 -3.25
C ARG A 53 19.31 0.60 -1.93
N GLU A 54 18.51 0.41 -0.90
CA GLU A 54 18.73 0.99 0.42
C GLU A 54 19.98 0.43 1.10
N MET A 55 20.26 -0.85 0.92
CA MET A 55 21.50 -1.46 1.36
C MET A 55 22.70 -0.84 0.63
N LYS A 56 22.65 -0.70 -0.70
CA LYS A 56 23.73 -0.04 -1.48
C LYS A 56 23.95 1.41 -1.08
N LYS A 57 22.89 2.11 -0.62
CA LYS A 57 22.95 3.46 -0.06
C LYS A 57 23.44 3.49 1.39
N GLY A 58 23.56 2.34 2.07
CA GLY A 58 23.96 2.25 3.48
C GLY A 58 22.88 2.70 4.47
N THR A 59 21.62 2.79 4.03
CA THR A 59 20.48 3.24 4.85
C THR A 59 19.69 2.08 5.45
N LEU A 60 19.79 0.89 4.84
CA LEU A 60 19.06 -0.29 5.32
C LEU A 60 19.55 -0.73 6.71
N LYS A 61 18.61 -0.92 7.64
CA LYS A 61 18.87 -1.36 9.03
C LYS A 61 18.11 -2.64 9.36
N SER A 62 18.72 -3.46 10.19
CA SER A 62 18.08 -4.65 10.77
C SER A 62 17.05 -4.25 11.84
N GLY A 63 15.92 -4.94 11.89
CA GLY A 63 14.83 -4.60 12.82
C GLY A 63 15.23 -4.71 14.30
N ARG A 64 15.58 -5.91 14.77
CA ARG A 64 15.82 -6.18 16.21
C ARG A 64 17.03 -5.45 16.79
N SER A 65 18.08 -5.26 15.98
CA SER A 65 19.38 -4.76 16.45
C SER A 65 19.73 -3.36 15.96
N GLY A 66 18.96 -2.78 15.03
CA GLY A 66 19.23 -1.45 14.46
C GLY A 66 20.52 -1.35 13.63
N LYS A 67 21.34 -2.40 13.59
CA LYS A 67 22.60 -2.44 12.84
C LYS A 67 22.34 -2.28 11.35
N LYS A 68 23.23 -1.57 10.67
CA LYS A 68 23.22 -1.44 9.20
C LYS A 68 23.41 -2.81 8.55
N VAL A 69 22.65 -3.05 7.49
CA VAL A 69 22.78 -4.28 6.71
C VAL A 69 23.96 -4.11 5.76
N THR A 70 24.96 -4.95 5.93
CA THR A 70 26.17 -4.97 5.07
C THR A 70 26.11 -6.05 4.01
N ASN A 71 25.27 -7.08 4.21
CA ASN A 71 25.32 -8.29 3.42
C ASN A 71 24.12 -8.40 2.46
N PRO A 72 24.33 -8.55 1.13
CA PRO A 72 23.26 -8.65 0.13
C PRO A 72 22.23 -9.73 0.42
N LYS A 73 22.67 -10.88 0.93
CA LYS A 73 21.78 -11.99 1.31
C LYS A 73 20.76 -11.57 2.37
N GLN A 74 21.18 -10.73 3.32
CA GLN A 74 20.31 -10.23 4.38
C GLN A 74 19.29 -9.23 3.86
N ALA A 75 19.68 -8.32 2.94
CA ALA A 75 18.72 -7.42 2.30
C ALA A 75 17.66 -8.17 1.49
N ILE A 76 18.06 -9.22 0.75
CA ILE A 76 17.11 -10.10 0.05
C ILE A 76 16.17 -10.78 1.04
N ALA A 77 16.70 -11.28 2.17
CA ALA A 77 15.88 -11.93 3.20
C ALA A 77 14.86 -10.97 3.83
N ILE A 78 15.22 -9.71 4.05
CA ILE A 78 14.31 -8.66 4.53
C ILE A 78 13.21 -8.44 3.49
N GLY A 79 13.56 -8.17 2.23
CA GLY A 79 12.59 -7.92 1.17
C GLY A 79 11.63 -9.09 0.91
N LEU A 80 12.13 -10.34 0.99
CA LEU A 80 11.28 -11.53 0.90
C LEU A 80 10.37 -11.69 2.13
N SER A 81 10.85 -11.36 3.33
CA SER A 81 10.06 -11.41 4.56
C SER A 81 8.92 -10.39 4.53
N GLU A 82 9.18 -9.18 4.05
CA GLU A 82 8.15 -8.16 3.83
C GLU A 82 7.14 -8.59 2.78
N ALA A 83 7.61 -9.17 1.67
CA ALA A 83 6.73 -9.66 0.63
C ALA A 83 5.78 -10.75 1.16
N ARG A 84 6.26 -11.65 2.03
CA ARG A 84 5.42 -12.65 2.70
C ARG A 84 4.42 -12.01 3.65
N LYS A 85 4.84 -11.05 4.48
CA LYS A 85 3.93 -10.30 5.39
C LYS A 85 2.83 -9.57 4.62
N ALA A 86 3.16 -9.04 3.44
CA ALA A 86 2.22 -8.37 2.54
C ALA A 86 1.33 -9.34 1.73
N GLY A 87 1.39 -10.65 1.95
CA GLY A 87 0.58 -11.65 1.24
C GLY A 87 0.92 -11.82 -0.25
N LYS A 88 2.13 -11.40 -0.67
CA LYS A 88 2.56 -11.51 -2.06
C LYS A 88 2.96 -12.96 -2.38
N LYS A 89 2.87 -13.35 -3.66
CA LYS A 89 3.31 -14.67 -4.12
C LYS A 89 4.83 -14.81 -3.95
N VAL A 90 5.23 -15.62 -2.98
CA VAL A 90 6.61 -15.99 -2.65
C VAL A 90 6.63 -17.49 -2.34
N PRO A 91 7.64 -18.26 -2.79
CA PRO A 91 7.79 -19.66 -2.44
C PRO A 91 7.89 -19.88 -0.91
N PRO A 92 7.39 -21.04 -0.43
CA PRO A 92 7.55 -21.42 0.96
C PRO A 92 9.03 -21.51 1.32
N PRO A 93 9.40 -21.24 2.59
CA PRO A 93 10.75 -21.52 3.05
C PRO A 93 11.06 -23.02 2.87
N PRO A 94 12.32 -23.38 2.62
CA PRO A 94 12.71 -24.79 2.60
C PRO A 94 12.36 -25.43 3.95
N LYS A 95 11.99 -26.71 3.92
CA LYS A 95 11.82 -27.49 5.16
C LYS A 95 13.14 -27.43 5.92
N LYS A 96 13.12 -26.94 7.15
CA LYS A 96 14.28 -27.04 8.04
C LYS A 96 14.44 -28.52 8.37
N GLY A 97 15.55 -29.11 7.94
CA GLY A 97 16.01 -30.42 8.40
C GLY A 97 16.69 -30.29 9.75
#